data_AF-A0A0B5DQ33-F1
#
_entry.id   AF-A0A0B5DQ33-F1
#
_cell.length_a   1.000
_cell.length_b   1.000
_cell.length_c   1.000
_cell.angle_alpha   90.00
_cell.angle_beta   90.00
_cell.angle_gamma   90.00
#
_symmetry.space_group_name_H-M   'P 1'
#
loop_
_entity.id
_entity.type
_entity.pdbx_description
1 polymer ?
#
loop_
_entity_poly.entity_id
_entity_poly.type
_entity_poly.pdbx_seq_one_letter_code
_entity_poly.pdbx_strand_id
1 'polypeptide(L)'
;MTNPLAGLFKARQKEAARLDLFARGMRLCGEYLAAHGETPTPRHTRLNRAIGAFAASLDTPSADPFDSLLKVGERALEAGGERGLDLALGVAETSTGIRQRSRGAWRLRGLALDGLGRGDEALECYQHHLTLLQDTAAAEHIVRRMDTLRRRRACLEEAVALFPGPAAPLRELLGRPTAVTAPEFAALVRAQVAEHGAGDPAVRRLLALYGTYRRLVERTGLSDPLLGGSTPIGVGGLRGLLEGRTVCLVSDAGETAPGARGAETDRYDLVVRCDALPARAQGERTDLHAVTLRGDAPWEGPAWTQPAGIRLVFGDPAAAWRRATRQRLVPGAQQQVGDASLRRPLTDPALLGEDGWDAATSTAFTVLRLLDFLDVSPRLDLIGFGVPGRLRPREAEWVMDHATDVDDSKMRIALR
;
A
#
# COMPACT_ATOMS: atom_id res chain seq x y z
N MET A 1 43.72 42.34 -10.11
CA MET A 1 43.00 42.36 -11.41
C MET A 1 42.64 40.93 -11.79
N THR A 2 41.38 40.54 -11.65
CA THR A 2 40.91 39.21 -12.08
C THR A 2 40.83 39.18 -13.61
N ASN A 3 41.56 38.26 -14.25
CA ASN A 3 41.68 38.18 -15.70
C ASN A 3 40.31 37.84 -16.35
N PRO A 4 39.68 38.76 -17.11
CA PRO A 4 38.33 38.57 -17.65
C PRO A 4 38.24 37.39 -18.64
N LEU A 5 39.35 37.04 -19.30
CA LEU A 5 39.44 35.87 -20.18
C LEU A 5 39.28 34.56 -19.40
N ALA A 6 39.86 34.46 -18.21
CA ALA A 6 39.73 33.26 -17.37
C ALA A 6 38.28 33.04 -16.88
N GLY A 7 37.49 34.11 -16.75
CA GLY A 7 36.06 34.03 -16.44
C GLY A 7 35.24 33.47 -17.61
N LEU A 8 35.53 33.91 -18.84
CA LEU A 8 34.87 33.44 -20.06
C LEU A 8 35.14 31.96 -20.35
N PHE A 9 36.38 31.49 -20.19
CA PHE A 9 36.72 30.06 -20.34
C PHE A 9 35.96 29.18 -19.33
N LYS A 10 35.90 29.60 -18.06
CA LYS A 10 35.16 28.88 -17.01
C LYS A 10 33.65 28.85 -17.27
N ALA A 11 33.08 29.94 -17.77
CA ALA A 11 31.66 30.00 -18.13
C ALA A 11 31.33 29.04 -19.29
N ARG A 12 32.13 29.08 -20.36
CA ARG A 12 31.98 28.19 -21.52
C ARG A 12 32.15 26.71 -21.16
N GLN A 13 33.10 26.40 -20.27
CA GLN A 13 33.30 25.02 -19.79
C GLN A 13 32.11 24.51 -18.96
N LYS A 14 31.53 25.35 -18.09
CA LYS A 14 30.32 25.01 -17.33
C LYS A 14 29.11 24.81 -18.23
N GLU A 15 28.99 25.61 -19.27
CA GLU A 15 27.91 25.50 -20.25
C GLU A 15 28.03 24.22 -21.09
N ALA A 16 29.22 23.87 -21.56
CA ALA A 16 29.48 22.60 -22.23
C ALA A 16 29.14 21.39 -21.33
N ALA A 17 29.61 21.39 -20.08
CA ALA A 17 29.29 20.32 -19.12
C ALA A 17 27.77 20.20 -18.85
N ARG A 18 27.04 21.32 -18.88
CA ARG A 18 25.58 21.32 -18.73
C ARG A 18 24.89 20.70 -19.96
N LEU A 19 25.37 20.98 -21.16
CA LEU A 19 24.85 20.37 -22.39
C LEU A 19 25.09 18.86 -22.44
N ASP A 20 26.25 18.39 -21.99
CA ASP A 20 26.56 16.96 -21.89
C ASP A 20 25.61 16.22 -20.95
N LEU A 21 25.20 16.86 -19.85
CA LEU A 21 24.20 16.32 -18.95
C LEU A 21 22.82 16.25 -19.61
N PHE A 22 22.38 17.27 -20.34
CA PHE A 22 21.13 17.17 -21.11
C PHE A 22 21.16 16.07 -22.16
N ALA A 23 22.29 15.90 -22.85
CA ALA A 23 22.49 14.80 -23.80
C ALA A 23 22.43 13.43 -23.11
N ARG A 24 22.99 13.29 -21.89
CA ARG A 24 22.80 12.09 -21.05
C ARG A 24 21.32 11.85 -20.74
N GLY A 25 20.60 12.89 -20.35
CA GLY A 25 19.15 12.81 -20.11
C GLY A 25 18.38 12.28 -21.31
N MET A 26 18.70 12.74 -22.53
CA MET A 26 18.07 12.22 -23.74
C MET A 26 18.44 10.78 -24.07
N ARG A 27 19.69 10.37 -23.84
CA ARG A 27 20.10 8.97 -24.03
C ARG A 27 19.29 8.03 -23.13
N LEU A 28 19.13 8.38 -21.85
CA LEU A 28 18.30 7.62 -20.91
C LEU A 28 16.84 7.51 -21.39
N CYS A 29 16.28 8.60 -21.92
CA CYS A 29 14.94 8.58 -22.50
C CYS A 29 14.84 7.65 -23.72
N GLY A 30 15.85 7.68 -24.60
CA GLY A 30 15.93 6.82 -25.78
C GLY A 30 16.06 5.35 -25.41
N GLU A 31 16.92 5.01 -24.44
CA GLU A 31 17.08 3.64 -23.91
C GLU A 31 15.77 3.11 -23.32
N TYR A 32 15.06 3.95 -22.55
CA TYR A 32 13.75 3.59 -22.00
C TYR A 32 12.74 3.29 -23.11
N LEU A 33 12.63 4.15 -24.13
CA LEU A 33 11.72 3.95 -25.26
C LEU A 33 12.08 2.73 -26.11
N ALA A 34 13.37 2.49 -26.36
CA ALA A 34 13.85 1.35 -27.14
C ALA A 34 13.57 0.00 -26.46
N ALA A 35 13.60 -0.04 -25.12
CA ALA A 35 13.29 -1.22 -24.34
C ALA A 35 11.78 -1.50 -24.19
N HIS A 36 10.89 -0.61 -24.66
CA HIS A 36 9.45 -0.75 -24.50
C HIS A 36 8.81 -1.61 -25.61
N GLY A 37 8.48 -2.85 -25.26
CA GLY A 37 7.67 -3.77 -26.07
C GLY A 37 6.25 -4.01 -25.54
N GLU A 38 5.78 -3.23 -24.54
CA GLU A 38 4.50 -3.44 -23.86
C GLU A 38 3.34 -2.59 -24.42
N THR A 39 2.10 -3.03 -24.16
CA THR A 39 0.89 -2.30 -24.50
C THR A 39 0.85 -0.95 -23.77
N PRO A 40 0.65 0.20 -24.46
CA PRO A 40 0.76 1.51 -23.82
C PRO A 40 -0.31 1.72 -22.74
N THR A 41 0.11 1.93 -21.49
CA THR A 41 -0.79 2.40 -20.44
C THR A 41 -0.92 3.93 -20.48
N PRO A 42 -2.00 4.54 -19.94
CA PRO A 42 -2.13 6.00 -19.89
C PRO A 42 -0.97 6.71 -19.19
N ARG A 43 -0.26 6.03 -18.27
CA ARG A 43 0.94 6.55 -17.59
C ARG A 43 2.14 6.54 -18.52
N HIS A 44 2.35 5.46 -19.27
CA HIS A 44 3.38 5.37 -20.32
C HIS A 44 3.15 6.42 -21.41
N THR A 45 1.90 6.65 -21.82
CA THR A 45 1.58 7.72 -22.78
C THR A 45 1.96 9.11 -22.28
N ARG A 46 1.73 9.41 -20.99
CA ARG A 46 2.12 10.69 -20.38
C ARG A 46 3.64 10.84 -20.29
N LEU A 47 4.36 9.77 -20.01
CA LEU A 47 5.82 9.76 -20.01
C LEU A 47 6.38 9.98 -21.42
N ASN A 48 5.87 9.26 -22.42
CA ASN A 48 6.30 9.45 -23.82
C ASN A 48 6.07 10.89 -24.29
N ARG A 49 4.95 11.50 -23.91
CA ARG A 49 4.68 12.93 -24.18
C ARG A 49 5.69 13.84 -23.49
N ALA A 50 6.04 13.57 -22.24
CA ALA A 50 7.04 14.37 -21.52
C ALA A 50 8.44 14.24 -22.13
N ILE A 51 8.81 13.03 -22.58
CA ILE A 51 10.06 12.80 -23.32
C ILE A 51 10.07 13.62 -24.62
N GLY A 52 8.98 13.60 -25.38
CA GLY A 52 8.85 14.41 -26.59
C GLY A 52 8.94 15.92 -26.32
N ALA A 53 8.31 16.40 -25.24
CA ALA A 53 8.41 17.81 -24.84
C ALA A 53 9.83 18.20 -24.39
N PHE A 54 10.55 17.29 -23.71
CA PHE A 54 11.94 17.50 -23.36
C PHE A 54 12.83 17.56 -24.60
N ALA A 55 12.67 16.64 -25.55
CA ALA A 55 13.40 16.67 -26.82
C ALA A 55 13.19 18.01 -27.55
N ALA A 56 11.93 18.43 -27.73
CA ALA A 56 11.61 19.71 -28.38
C ALA A 56 12.20 20.93 -27.64
N SER A 57 12.31 20.87 -26.31
CA SER A 57 12.90 21.96 -25.53
C SER A 57 14.42 22.12 -25.73
N LEU A 58 15.12 21.06 -26.16
CA LEU A 58 16.56 21.13 -26.44
C LEU A 58 16.87 21.86 -27.75
N ASP A 59 15.94 21.77 -28.72
CA ASP A 59 16.08 22.43 -30.03
C ASP A 59 15.57 23.87 -30.04
N THR A 60 14.94 24.32 -28.94
CA THR A 60 14.35 25.66 -28.84
C THR A 60 15.31 26.60 -28.10
N PRO A 61 15.93 27.60 -28.75
CA PRO A 61 16.99 28.43 -28.16
C PRO A 61 16.59 29.22 -26.91
N SER A 62 15.31 29.53 -26.75
CA SER A 62 14.77 30.30 -25.62
C SER A 62 14.18 29.44 -24.49
N ALA A 63 14.08 28.12 -24.68
CA ALA A 63 13.51 27.23 -23.67
C ALA A 63 14.58 26.80 -22.65
N ASP A 64 14.22 26.70 -21.38
CA ASP A 64 15.05 26.08 -20.35
C ASP A 64 14.70 24.58 -20.28
N PRO A 65 15.54 23.67 -20.79
CA PRO A 65 15.19 22.24 -20.89
C PRO A 65 15.09 21.56 -19.53
N PHE A 66 15.53 22.24 -18.47
CA PHE A 66 15.60 21.69 -17.11
C PHE A 66 14.24 21.27 -16.55
N ASP A 67 13.20 22.11 -16.73
CA ASP A 67 11.87 21.81 -16.19
C ASP A 67 11.22 20.66 -16.96
N SER A 68 11.41 20.59 -18.27
CA SER A 68 10.99 19.46 -19.10
C SER A 68 11.71 18.17 -18.70
N LEU A 69 13.01 18.23 -18.41
CA LEU A 69 13.78 17.09 -17.91
C LEU A 69 13.26 16.60 -16.56
N LEU A 70 13.03 17.50 -15.60
CA LEU A 70 12.40 17.13 -14.32
C LEU A 70 11.02 16.51 -14.54
N LYS A 71 10.25 17.03 -15.50
CA LYS A 71 8.94 16.49 -15.83
C LYS A 71 9.00 15.06 -16.35
N VAL A 72 10.02 14.71 -17.16
CA VAL A 72 10.28 13.33 -17.56
C VAL A 72 10.45 12.44 -16.32
N GLY A 73 11.29 12.86 -15.38
CA GLY A 73 11.52 12.11 -14.14
C GLY A 73 10.26 11.91 -13.31
N GLU A 74 9.43 12.94 -13.14
CA GLU A 74 8.14 12.84 -12.44
C GLU A 74 7.20 11.83 -13.12
N ARG A 75 7.13 11.88 -14.46
CA ARG A 75 6.29 10.95 -15.24
C ARG A 75 6.84 9.52 -15.19
N ALA A 76 8.16 9.36 -15.08
CA ALA A 76 8.81 8.07 -14.93
C ALA A 76 8.50 7.44 -13.56
N LEU A 77 8.46 8.25 -12.49
CA LEU A 77 7.93 7.81 -11.18
C LEU A 77 6.45 7.40 -11.25
N GLU A 78 5.62 8.15 -11.98
CA GLU A 78 4.19 7.82 -12.14
C GLU A 78 3.98 6.52 -12.92
N ALA A 79 4.79 6.27 -13.96
CA ALA A 79 4.81 5.03 -14.71
C ALA A 79 5.17 3.85 -13.81
N GLY A 80 6.15 4.05 -12.92
CA GLY A 80 6.59 3.04 -11.96
C GLY A 80 7.26 1.86 -12.66
N GLY A 81 7.30 0.72 -11.98
CA GLY A 81 8.11 -0.43 -12.40
C GLY A 81 9.61 -0.14 -12.30
N GLU A 82 10.43 -1.19 -12.38
CA GLU A 82 11.89 -1.06 -12.25
C GLU A 82 12.47 -0.08 -13.27
N ARG A 83 12.12 -0.23 -14.55
CA ARG A 83 12.59 0.66 -15.63
C ARG A 83 12.17 2.11 -15.49
N GLY A 84 10.94 2.37 -15.03
CA GLY A 84 10.46 3.74 -14.80
C GLY A 84 11.18 4.39 -13.62
N LEU A 85 11.45 3.61 -12.57
CA LEU A 85 12.23 4.06 -11.41
C LEU A 85 13.70 4.31 -11.78
N ASP A 86 14.31 3.45 -12.61
CA ASP A 86 15.67 3.64 -13.11
C ASP A 86 15.80 4.88 -13.98
N LEU A 87 14.85 5.10 -14.91
CA LEU A 87 14.79 6.33 -15.70
C LEU A 87 14.63 7.55 -14.79
N ALA A 88 13.72 7.50 -13.82
CA ALA A 88 13.50 8.58 -12.86
C ALA A 88 14.78 8.89 -12.08
N LEU A 89 15.49 7.85 -11.62
CA LEU A 89 16.77 8.01 -10.92
C LEU A 89 17.80 8.67 -11.84
N GLY A 90 18.06 8.12 -13.03
CA GLY A 90 19.05 8.66 -13.96
C GLY A 90 18.77 10.11 -14.37
N VAL A 91 17.51 10.46 -14.59
CA VAL A 91 17.06 11.84 -14.82
C VAL A 91 17.30 12.71 -13.59
N ALA A 92 17.03 12.22 -12.38
CA ALA A 92 17.28 12.96 -11.16
C ALA A 92 18.77 13.21 -10.93
N GLU A 93 19.64 12.22 -11.19
CA GLU A 93 21.09 12.39 -11.09
C GLU A 93 21.59 13.46 -12.05
N THR A 94 21.13 13.38 -13.31
CA THR A 94 21.42 14.35 -14.35
C THR A 94 20.96 15.74 -13.92
N SER A 95 19.75 15.87 -13.38
CA SER A 95 19.18 17.12 -12.91
C SER A 95 19.94 17.71 -11.71
N THR A 96 20.37 16.88 -10.76
CA THR A 96 21.21 17.33 -9.63
C THR A 96 22.60 17.81 -10.11
N GLY A 97 23.14 17.22 -11.17
CA GLY A 97 24.36 17.69 -11.84
C GLY A 97 24.19 19.05 -12.53
N ILE A 98 23.03 19.29 -13.14
CA ILE A 98 22.72 20.56 -13.82
C ILE A 98 22.45 21.69 -12.82
N ARG A 99 21.65 21.42 -11.78
CA ARG A 99 21.28 22.41 -10.73
C ARG A 99 21.33 21.77 -9.34
N GLN A 100 22.46 21.95 -8.66
CA GLN A 100 22.68 21.44 -7.30
C GLN A 100 21.73 22.02 -6.25
N ARG A 101 21.20 23.24 -6.45
CA ARG A 101 20.24 23.88 -5.55
C ARG A 101 18.77 23.63 -5.93
N SER A 102 18.51 22.69 -6.85
CA SER A 102 17.13 22.36 -7.24
C SER A 102 16.47 21.45 -6.21
N ARG A 103 15.52 22.01 -5.45
CA ARG A 103 14.67 21.25 -4.53
C ARG A 103 13.94 20.10 -5.22
N GLY A 104 13.44 20.35 -6.44
CA GLY A 104 12.72 19.36 -7.25
C GLY A 104 13.60 18.18 -7.65
N ALA A 105 14.86 18.44 -8.03
CA ALA A 105 15.81 17.39 -8.40
C ALA A 105 16.15 16.47 -7.22
N TRP A 106 16.43 17.04 -6.04
CA TRP A 106 16.72 16.25 -4.84
C TRP A 106 15.51 15.44 -4.36
N ARG A 107 14.31 16.02 -4.42
CA ARG A 107 13.07 15.29 -4.13
C ARG A 107 12.86 14.13 -5.09
N LEU A 108 13.02 14.37 -6.39
CA LEU A 108 12.89 13.35 -7.43
C LEU A 108 13.87 12.20 -7.20
N ARG A 109 15.15 12.52 -6.89
CA ARG A 109 16.18 11.53 -6.60
C ARG A 109 15.82 10.66 -5.40
N GLY A 110 15.39 11.29 -4.30
CA GLY A 110 14.97 10.58 -3.10
C GLY A 110 13.77 9.65 -3.35
N LEU A 111 12.76 10.13 -4.08
CA LEU A 111 11.58 9.33 -4.43
C LEU A 111 11.93 8.12 -5.32
N ALA A 112 12.84 8.28 -6.28
CA ALA A 112 13.29 7.19 -7.14
C ALA A 112 14.07 6.13 -6.35
N LEU A 113 15.03 6.54 -5.51
CA LEU A 113 15.81 5.65 -4.67
C LEU A 113 14.93 4.88 -3.67
N ASP A 114 13.98 5.56 -3.05
CA ASP A 114 13.01 4.94 -2.13
C ASP A 114 12.13 3.92 -2.86
N GLY A 115 11.68 4.24 -4.08
CA GLY A 115 10.95 3.30 -4.94
C GLY A 115 11.77 2.06 -5.31
N LEU A 116 13.08 2.21 -5.53
CA LEU A 116 14.03 1.10 -5.76
C LEU A 116 14.43 0.37 -4.46
N GLY A 117 13.89 0.80 -3.32
CA GLY A 117 14.20 0.23 -2.02
C GLY A 117 15.57 0.59 -1.46
N ARG A 118 16.27 1.59 -2.03
CA ARG A 118 17.57 2.14 -1.61
C ARG A 118 17.36 3.22 -0.53
N GLY A 119 16.92 2.79 0.65
CA GLY A 119 16.44 3.67 1.71
C GLY A 119 17.47 4.65 2.28
N ASP A 120 18.72 4.21 2.47
CA ASP A 120 19.78 5.06 3.05
C ASP A 120 20.13 6.23 2.13
N GLU A 121 20.34 5.96 0.85
CA GLU A 121 20.61 7.02 -0.14
C GLU A 121 19.40 7.95 -0.33
N ALA A 122 18.17 7.40 -0.22
CA ALA A 122 16.96 8.20 -0.25
C ALA A 122 16.89 9.16 0.95
N LEU A 123 17.29 8.72 2.16
CA LEU A 123 17.34 9.56 3.35
C LEU A 123 18.26 10.77 3.16
N GLU A 124 19.46 10.56 2.60
CA GLU A 124 20.41 11.63 2.29
C GLU A 124 19.80 12.64 1.30
N CYS A 125 19.16 12.16 0.25
CA CYS A 125 18.51 13.01 -0.75
C CYS A 125 17.37 13.84 -0.14
N TYR A 126 16.57 13.25 0.75
CA TYR A 126 15.50 13.96 1.44
C TYR A 126 16.05 15.00 2.44
N GLN A 127 17.14 14.71 3.14
CA GLN A 127 17.83 15.70 3.98
C GLN A 127 18.32 16.89 3.15
N HIS A 128 18.94 16.63 1.99
CA HIS A 128 19.33 17.69 1.07
C HIS A 128 18.13 18.49 0.55
N HIS A 129 17.02 17.83 0.22
CA HIS A 129 15.79 18.52 -0.17
C HIS A 129 15.27 19.45 0.93
N LEU A 130 15.24 18.98 2.19
CA LEU A 130 14.77 19.75 3.34
C LEU A 130 15.68 20.93 3.67
N THR A 131 17.00 20.79 3.58
CA THR A 131 17.94 21.91 3.83
C THR A 131 17.80 23.05 2.81
N LEU A 132 17.26 22.76 1.62
CA LEU A 132 16.99 23.76 0.58
C LEU A 132 15.59 24.41 0.70
N LEU A 133 14.72 23.91 1.57
CA LEU A 133 13.37 24.46 1.78
C LEU A 133 13.40 25.59 2.81
N GLN A 134 12.68 26.67 2.53
CA GLN A 134 12.43 27.76 3.48
C GLN A 134 11.10 27.60 4.23
N ASP A 135 10.16 26.84 3.67
CA ASP A 135 8.88 26.49 4.29
C ASP A 135 8.79 24.96 4.40
N THR A 136 8.75 24.47 5.64
CA THR A 136 8.76 23.04 5.98
C THR A 136 7.38 22.39 5.91
N ALA A 137 6.28 23.16 5.92
CA ALA A 137 4.92 22.61 5.89
C ALA A 137 4.62 21.88 4.57
N ALA A 138 5.17 22.34 3.45
CA ALA A 138 5.06 21.67 2.15
C ALA A 138 5.78 20.31 2.07
N ALA A 139 6.61 19.97 3.07
CA ALA A 139 7.48 18.79 3.06
C ALA A 139 7.12 17.72 4.10
N GLU A 140 5.97 17.82 4.78
CA GLU A 140 5.54 16.81 5.75
C GLU A 140 5.53 15.39 5.18
N HIS A 141 5.12 15.24 3.92
CA HIS A 141 5.12 13.94 3.24
C HIS A 141 6.53 13.34 3.10
N ILE A 142 7.56 14.18 2.94
CA ILE A 142 8.97 13.77 2.90
C ILE A 142 9.46 13.39 4.30
N VAL A 143 9.12 14.19 5.32
CA VAL A 143 9.47 13.89 6.72
C VAL A 143 8.91 12.53 7.16
N ARG A 144 7.64 12.23 6.81
CA ARG A 144 7.02 10.92 7.11
C ARG A 144 7.72 9.76 6.40
N ARG A 145 8.16 9.93 5.15
CA ARG A 145 8.93 8.91 4.43
C ARG A 145 10.29 8.68 5.09
N MET A 146 10.96 9.74 5.51
CA MET A 146 12.22 9.62 6.24
C MET A 146 12.06 8.87 7.57
N ASP A 147 11.00 9.14 8.33
CA ASP A 147 10.69 8.38 9.55
C ASP A 147 10.49 6.88 9.25
N THR A 148 9.73 6.57 8.20
CA THR A 148 9.50 5.18 7.76
C THR A 148 10.82 4.47 7.45
N LEU A 149 11.71 5.10 6.69
CA LEU A 149 13.01 4.54 6.31
C LEU A 149 13.92 4.33 7.54
N ARG A 150 13.96 5.31 8.45
CA ARG A 150 14.72 5.19 9.71
C ARG A 150 14.22 4.06 10.60
N ARG A 151 12.90 3.93 10.75
CA ARG A 151 12.30 2.85 11.54
C ARG A 151 12.56 1.48 10.95
N ARG A 152 12.52 1.36 9.62
CA ARG A 152 12.90 0.11 8.92
C ARG A 152 14.35 -0.26 9.21
N ARG A 153 15.26 0.70 9.12
CA ARG A 153 16.68 0.52 9.45
C ARG A 153 16.87 0.11 10.92
N ALA A 154 16.20 0.79 11.85
CA ALA A 154 16.26 0.47 13.27
C ALA A 154 15.79 -0.97 13.56
N CYS A 155 14.75 -1.46 12.87
CA CYS A 155 14.33 -2.86 13.01
C CYS A 155 15.43 -3.85 12.60
N LEU A 156 16.16 -3.56 11.52
CA LEU A 156 17.25 -4.42 11.04
C LEU A 156 18.45 -4.37 11.99
N GLU A 157 18.85 -3.17 12.43
CA GLU A 157 19.96 -2.98 13.36
C GLU A 157 19.70 -3.66 14.70
N GLU A 158 18.48 -3.55 15.23
CA GLU A 158 18.10 -4.21 16.48
C GLU A 158 18.03 -5.74 16.31
N ALA A 159 17.53 -6.25 15.18
CA ALA A 159 17.53 -7.69 14.90
C ALA A 159 18.95 -8.26 14.85
N VAL A 160 19.89 -7.53 14.24
CA VAL A 160 21.32 -7.89 14.24
C VAL A 160 21.91 -7.87 15.65
N ALA A 161 21.54 -6.89 16.48
CA ALA A 161 22.03 -6.79 17.85
C ALA A 161 21.51 -7.92 18.75
N LEU A 162 20.28 -8.41 18.53
CA LEU A 162 19.72 -9.54 19.28
C LEU A 162 20.44 -10.86 18.96
N PHE A 163 20.88 -11.04 17.71
CA PHE A 163 21.49 -12.30 17.23
C PHE A 163 22.75 -12.03 16.40
N PRO A 164 23.85 -11.50 16.98
CA PRO A 164 24.99 -11.01 16.21
C PRO A 164 25.72 -12.07 15.38
N GLY A 165 25.73 -13.33 15.84
CA GLY A 165 26.27 -14.46 15.07
C GLY A 165 25.35 -14.87 13.92
N PRO A 166 24.12 -15.36 14.20
CA PRO A 166 23.18 -15.79 13.17
C PRO A 166 22.80 -14.69 12.17
N ALA A 167 22.81 -13.42 12.58
CA ALA A 167 22.49 -12.27 11.75
C ALA A 167 23.68 -11.72 10.95
N ALA A 168 24.83 -12.39 10.90
CA ALA A 168 25.99 -11.94 10.14
C ALA A 168 25.67 -11.65 8.65
N PRO A 169 24.90 -12.49 7.92
CA PRO A 169 24.49 -12.18 6.54
C PRO A 169 23.61 -10.93 6.46
N LEU A 170 22.67 -10.78 7.40
CA LEU A 170 21.79 -9.60 7.45
C LEU A 170 22.56 -8.31 7.73
N ARG A 171 23.59 -8.40 8.59
CA ARG A 171 24.48 -7.28 8.94
C ARG A 171 25.25 -6.76 7.72
N GLU A 172 25.74 -7.65 6.86
CA GLU A 172 26.44 -7.28 5.63
C GLU A 172 25.52 -6.57 4.62
N LEU A 173 24.21 -6.80 4.72
CA LEU A 173 23.22 -6.16 3.87
C LEU A 173 22.63 -4.88 4.47
N LEU A 174 23.08 -4.39 5.63
CA LEU A 174 22.60 -3.12 6.16
C LEU A 174 22.85 -1.99 5.15
N GLY A 175 21.79 -1.21 4.88
CA GLY A 175 21.80 -0.14 3.88
C GLY A 175 21.69 -0.60 2.41
N ARG A 176 21.69 -1.91 2.15
CA ARG A 176 21.45 -2.46 0.81
C ARG A 176 19.96 -2.40 0.44
N PRO A 177 19.62 -2.51 -0.86
CA PRO A 177 18.23 -2.44 -1.31
C PRO A 177 17.31 -3.40 -0.57
N THR A 178 16.06 -2.96 -0.39
CA THR A 178 15.01 -3.71 0.31
C THR A 178 14.79 -5.11 -0.26
N ALA A 179 14.94 -5.25 -1.58
CA ALA A 179 14.75 -6.50 -2.29
C ALA A 179 15.75 -7.60 -1.86
N VAL A 180 16.96 -7.23 -1.43
CA VAL A 180 17.97 -8.18 -0.97
C VAL A 180 17.99 -8.33 0.55
N THR A 181 17.62 -7.29 1.31
CA THR A 181 17.60 -7.34 2.78
C THR A 181 16.38 -8.08 3.35
N ALA A 182 15.20 -7.93 2.73
CA ALA A 182 13.96 -8.51 3.25
C ALA A 182 13.96 -10.06 3.27
N PRO A 183 14.46 -10.77 2.24
CA PRO A 183 14.58 -12.23 2.27
C PRO A 183 15.51 -12.72 3.39
N GLU A 184 16.65 -12.05 3.59
CA GLU A 184 17.60 -12.42 4.65
C GLU A 184 17.04 -12.20 6.05
N PHE A 185 16.30 -11.11 6.27
CA PHE A 185 15.64 -10.90 7.56
C PHE A 185 14.59 -12.00 7.83
N ALA A 186 13.83 -12.39 6.80
CA ALA A 186 12.90 -13.50 6.91
C ALA A 186 13.61 -14.85 7.18
N ALA A 187 14.78 -15.08 6.59
CA ALA A 187 15.60 -16.26 6.83
C ALA A 187 16.12 -16.33 8.26
N LEU A 188 16.64 -15.21 8.78
CA LEU A 188 17.05 -15.08 10.18
C LEU A 188 15.90 -15.43 11.13
N VAL A 189 14.72 -14.87 10.91
CA VAL A 189 13.52 -15.15 11.74
C VAL A 189 13.18 -16.63 11.73
N ARG A 190 13.12 -17.27 10.54
CA ARG A 190 12.82 -18.70 10.43
C ARG A 190 13.85 -19.56 11.15
N ALA A 191 15.14 -19.27 10.99
CA ALA A 191 16.21 -20.02 11.63
C ALA A 191 16.11 -19.92 13.16
N GLN A 192 15.91 -18.71 13.70
CA GLN A 192 15.87 -18.52 15.15
C GLN A 192 14.60 -19.08 15.80
N VAL A 193 13.46 -19.04 15.10
CA VAL A 193 12.24 -19.74 15.57
C VAL A 193 12.43 -21.26 15.59
N ALA A 194 13.11 -21.83 14.59
CA ALA A 194 13.36 -23.27 14.54
C ALA A 194 14.33 -23.75 15.63
N GLU A 195 15.34 -22.94 15.94
CA GLU A 195 16.39 -23.29 16.90
C GLU A 195 15.95 -23.10 18.37
N HIS A 196 15.29 -21.98 18.69
CA HIS A 196 14.99 -21.59 20.07
C HIS A 196 13.49 -21.62 20.41
N GLY A 197 12.62 -21.78 19.41
CA GLY A 197 11.18 -21.78 19.59
C GLY A 197 10.57 -20.38 19.72
N ALA A 198 9.28 -20.24 19.39
CA ALA A 198 8.57 -18.95 19.40
C ALA A 198 8.30 -18.38 20.82
N GLY A 199 8.50 -19.18 21.87
CA GLY A 199 8.32 -18.76 23.27
C GLY A 199 9.52 -17.98 23.84
N ASP A 200 10.69 -18.12 23.21
CA ASP A 200 11.91 -17.44 23.66
C ASP A 200 11.73 -15.90 23.63
N PRO A 201 12.13 -15.16 24.68
CA PRO A 201 11.96 -13.70 24.73
C PRO A 201 12.67 -12.95 23.59
N ALA A 202 13.86 -13.38 23.19
CA ALA A 202 14.61 -12.75 22.11
C ALA A 202 13.97 -13.05 20.75
N VAL A 203 13.50 -14.29 20.54
CA VAL A 203 12.74 -14.67 19.32
C VAL A 203 11.41 -13.92 19.24
N ARG A 204 10.68 -13.75 20.35
CA ARG A 204 9.45 -12.93 20.38
C ARG A 204 9.72 -11.48 19.99
N ARG A 205 10.82 -10.90 20.49
CA ARG A 205 11.24 -9.56 20.08
C ARG A 205 11.58 -9.51 18.60
N LEU A 206 12.32 -10.48 18.09
CA LEU A 206 12.68 -10.60 16.67
C LEU A 206 11.44 -10.68 15.77
N LEU A 207 10.43 -11.48 16.14
CA LEU A 207 9.15 -11.57 15.43
C LEU A 207 8.40 -10.23 15.41
N ALA A 208 8.40 -9.49 16.52
CA ALA A 208 7.79 -8.16 16.59
C ALA A 208 8.51 -7.12 15.70
N LEU A 209 9.84 -7.16 15.66
CA LEU A 209 10.67 -6.35 14.77
C LEU A 209 10.41 -6.69 13.32
N TYR A 210 10.38 -7.98 12.98
CA TYR A 210 10.10 -8.44 11.62
C TYR A 210 8.69 -8.05 11.16
N GLY A 211 7.67 -8.23 12.00
CA GLY A 211 6.31 -7.79 11.71
C GLY A 211 6.21 -6.27 11.49
N THR A 212 6.95 -5.48 12.28
CA THR A 212 7.03 -4.02 12.10
C THR A 212 7.74 -3.66 10.80
N TYR A 213 8.88 -4.28 10.52
CA TYR A 213 9.63 -4.09 9.28
C TYR A 213 8.77 -4.42 8.04
N ARG A 214 8.09 -5.57 8.04
CA ARG A 214 7.19 -5.98 6.96
C ARG A 214 6.08 -4.97 6.74
N ARG A 215 5.41 -4.52 7.80
CA ARG A 215 4.39 -3.47 7.71
C ARG A 215 4.95 -2.18 7.10
N LEU A 216 6.16 -1.76 7.45
CA LEU A 216 6.78 -0.54 6.91
C LEU A 216 7.31 -0.70 5.48
N VAL A 217 7.67 -1.92 5.06
CA VAL A 217 8.03 -2.22 3.66
C VAL A 217 6.78 -2.26 2.78
N GLU A 218 5.72 -2.88 3.26
CA GLU A 218 4.44 -3.00 2.56
C GLU A 218 3.66 -1.68 2.56
N ARG A 219 3.84 -0.85 3.60
CA ARG A 219 3.32 0.50 3.72
C ARG A 219 4.46 1.50 3.62
N THR A 220 4.75 1.98 2.42
CA THR A 220 5.37 3.31 2.32
C THR A 220 4.43 4.27 3.05
N GLY A 221 4.91 5.01 4.05
CA GLY A 221 4.12 5.98 4.82
C GLY A 221 3.54 7.07 3.93
N LEU A 222 2.44 6.74 3.26
CA LEU A 222 1.58 7.61 2.48
C LEU A 222 0.23 7.61 3.21
N SER A 223 -0.27 8.79 3.58
CA SER A 223 -1.70 9.00 3.45
C SER A 223 -1.99 8.80 1.98
N ASP A 224 -2.74 7.76 1.67
CA ASP A 224 -2.89 7.34 0.31
C ASP A 224 -3.88 8.27 -0.41
N PRO A 225 -3.46 9.15 -1.36
CA PRO A 225 -4.42 9.85 -2.21
C PRO A 225 -5.27 8.85 -3.03
N LEU A 226 -4.85 7.58 -3.10
CA LEU A 226 -5.55 6.48 -3.77
C LEU A 226 -6.74 5.91 -2.98
N LEU A 227 -6.89 6.25 -1.69
CA LEU A 227 -8.07 5.87 -0.90
C LEU A 227 -9.15 6.97 -0.88
N GLY A 228 -9.01 8.00 -1.72
CA GLY A 228 -9.99 9.08 -1.80
C GLY A 228 -10.14 9.87 -0.49
N GLY A 229 -9.06 10.07 0.26
CA GLY A 229 -9.11 10.75 1.56
C GLY A 229 -9.53 9.86 2.74
N SER A 230 -9.73 8.56 2.51
CA SER A 230 -9.98 7.59 3.59
C SER A 230 -8.68 7.18 4.29
N THR A 231 -8.75 6.89 5.59
CA THR A 231 -7.58 6.48 6.38
C THR A 231 -7.33 4.97 6.25
N PRO A 232 -6.12 4.51 5.89
CA PRO A 232 -5.81 3.08 5.90
C PRO A 232 -5.96 2.46 7.30
N ILE A 233 -6.53 1.26 7.37
CA ILE A 233 -6.60 0.47 8.61
C ILE A 233 -6.03 -0.93 8.37
N GLY A 234 -5.15 -1.38 9.26
CA GLY A 234 -4.60 -2.74 9.24
C GLY A 234 -5.26 -3.65 10.25
N VAL A 235 -4.83 -4.92 10.29
CA VAL A 235 -5.32 -5.93 11.24
C VAL A 235 -5.37 -5.41 12.68
N GLY A 236 -4.28 -4.85 13.20
CA GLY A 236 -4.23 -4.34 14.57
C GLY A 236 -5.15 -3.12 14.82
N GLY A 237 -5.34 -2.27 13.80
CA GLY A 237 -6.27 -1.15 13.89
C GLY A 237 -7.72 -1.63 13.89
N LEU A 238 -8.04 -2.61 13.03
CA LEU A 238 -9.36 -3.22 12.98
C LEU A 238 -9.70 -3.91 14.30
N ARG A 239 -8.74 -4.65 14.88
CA ARG A 239 -8.88 -5.26 16.21
C ARG A 239 -9.22 -4.22 17.28
N GLY A 240 -8.48 -3.10 17.33
CA GLY A 240 -8.75 -2.03 18.31
C GLY A 240 -10.10 -1.34 18.12
N LEU A 241 -10.66 -1.31 16.90
CA LEU A 241 -12.01 -0.79 16.67
C LEU A 241 -13.11 -1.76 17.09
N LEU A 242 -12.85 -3.06 17.00
CA LEU A 242 -13.81 -4.12 17.34
C LEU A 242 -13.82 -4.45 18.83
N GLU A 243 -12.74 -4.14 19.55
CA GLU A 243 -12.55 -4.49 20.95
C GLU A 243 -13.67 -3.96 21.85
N GLY A 244 -14.33 -4.89 22.55
CA GLY A 244 -15.45 -4.61 23.45
C GLY A 244 -16.77 -4.25 22.76
N ARG A 245 -16.81 -4.20 21.41
CA ARG A 245 -18.01 -3.86 20.64
C ARG A 245 -18.80 -5.08 20.23
N THR A 246 -20.12 -4.99 20.33
CA THR A 246 -21.06 -5.99 19.82
C THR A 246 -21.18 -5.87 18.29
N VAL A 247 -21.11 -7.01 17.59
CA VAL A 247 -21.05 -7.04 16.12
C VAL A 247 -22.17 -7.91 15.56
N CYS A 248 -22.83 -7.43 14.50
CA CYS A 248 -23.72 -8.26 13.69
C CYS A 248 -23.30 -8.28 12.21
N LEU A 249 -23.28 -9.47 11.62
CA LEU A 249 -23.14 -9.67 10.17
C LEU A 249 -24.52 -9.88 9.55
N VAL A 250 -24.89 -9.02 8.61
CA VAL A 250 -26.25 -9.00 8.04
C VAL A 250 -26.24 -9.54 6.61
N SER A 251 -27.18 -10.43 6.32
CA SER A 251 -27.47 -10.88 4.96
C SER A 251 -28.60 -10.05 4.33
N ASP A 252 -28.27 -9.21 3.35
CA ASP A 252 -29.23 -8.32 2.69
C ASP A 252 -30.11 -9.01 1.63
N ALA A 253 -29.94 -10.31 1.44
CA ALA A 253 -30.72 -11.08 0.48
C ALA A 253 -31.94 -11.72 1.19
N GLY A 254 -33.15 -11.56 0.63
CA GLY A 254 -34.40 -12.17 1.15
C GLY A 254 -35.52 -11.20 1.58
N GLU A 255 -36.77 -11.65 1.55
CA GLU A 255 -38.03 -10.89 1.70
C GLU A 255 -38.36 -10.52 3.15
N THR A 256 -37.60 -9.61 3.77
CA THR A 256 -38.06 -8.96 5.01
C THR A 256 -38.48 -7.54 4.70
N ALA A 257 -39.62 -7.11 5.25
CA ALA A 257 -40.15 -5.77 5.02
C ALA A 257 -39.12 -4.70 5.42
N PRO A 258 -38.93 -3.64 4.60
CA PRO A 258 -38.02 -2.56 4.95
C PRO A 258 -38.42 -1.97 6.32
N GLY A 259 -37.46 -1.89 7.25
CA GLY A 259 -37.66 -1.33 8.61
C GLY A 259 -37.63 -2.34 9.76
N ALA A 260 -38.04 -3.61 9.57
CA ALA A 260 -38.04 -4.60 10.65
C ALA A 260 -36.62 -5.01 11.08
N ARG A 261 -35.69 -5.08 10.12
CA ARG A 261 -34.27 -5.40 10.37
C ARG A 261 -33.48 -4.25 11.00
N GLY A 262 -33.86 -2.99 10.70
CA GLY A 262 -33.19 -1.80 11.23
C GLY A 262 -33.19 -1.77 12.76
N ALA A 263 -34.36 -1.97 13.37
CA ALA A 263 -34.52 -1.99 14.83
C ALA A 263 -33.72 -3.11 15.52
N GLU A 264 -33.42 -4.20 14.83
CA GLU A 264 -32.57 -5.27 15.35
C GLU A 264 -31.08 -4.95 15.22
N THR A 265 -30.66 -4.39 14.08
CA THR A 265 -29.27 -3.95 13.85
C THR A 265 -28.86 -2.78 14.74
N ASP A 266 -29.80 -1.93 15.15
CA ASP A 266 -29.54 -0.79 16.04
C ASP A 266 -29.08 -1.19 17.45
N ARG A 267 -29.28 -2.46 17.84
CA ARG A 267 -28.80 -2.99 19.13
C ARG A 267 -27.30 -3.28 19.14
N TYR A 268 -26.64 -3.25 17.99
CA TYR A 268 -25.23 -3.57 17.85
C TYR A 268 -24.39 -2.31 17.71
N ASP A 269 -23.18 -2.36 18.26
CA ASP A 269 -22.19 -1.29 18.15
C ASP A 269 -21.59 -1.21 16.74
N LEU A 270 -21.64 -2.32 15.98
CA LEU A 270 -21.08 -2.40 14.64
C LEU A 270 -21.89 -3.33 13.73
N VAL A 271 -22.40 -2.77 12.63
CA VAL A 271 -23.16 -3.50 11.60
C VAL A 271 -22.29 -3.77 10.38
N VAL A 272 -22.15 -5.06 10.06
CA VAL A 272 -21.35 -5.54 8.93
C VAL A 272 -22.26 -5.96 7.77
N ARG A 273 -21.95 -5.48 6.57
CA ARG A 273 -22.61 -5.91 5.33
C ARG A 273 -21.61 -6.29 4.25
N CYS A 274 -22.04 -7.15 3.32
CA CYS A 274 -21.16 -7.75 2.31
C CYS A 274 -21.67 -7.54 0.88
N ASP A 275 -20.74 -7.49 -0.07
CA ASP A 275 -20.99 -7.44 -1.51
C ASP A 275 -21.93 -6.28 -1.92
N ALA A 276 -22.65 -6.42 -3.02
CA ALA A 276 -23.54 -5.37 -3.53
C ALA A 276 -24.81 -5.29 -2.69
N LEU A 277 -25.06 -4.12 -2.10
CA LEU A 277 -26.29 -3.84 -1.37
C LEU A 277 -27.45 -3.64 -2.35
N PRO A 278 -28.56 -4.41 -2.23
CA PRO A 278 -29.75 -4.16 -3.02
C PRO A 278 -30.31 -2.76 -2.73
N ALA A 279 -31.00 -2.14 -3.69
CA ALA A 279 -31.50 -0.75 -3.58
C ALA A 279 -32.26 -0.46 -2.27
N ARG A 280 -32.99 -1.45 -1.75
CA ARG A 280 -33.73 -1.38 -0.47
C ARG A 280 -32.86 -1.27 0.79
N ALA A 281 -31.62 -1.74 0.74
CA ALA A 281 -30.66 -1.66 1.85
C ALA A 281 -29.72 -0.43 1.72
N GLN A 282 -29.88 0.36 0.65
CA GLN A 282 -29.11 1.59 0.47
C GLN A 282 -29.63 2.64 1.45
N GLY A 283 -28.76 3.10 2.35
CA GLY A 283 -29.09 4.04 3.42
C GLY A 283 -29.26 3.40 4.80
N GLU A 284 -29.26 2.06 4.91
CA GLU A 284 -29.20 1.40 6.21
C GLU A 284 -27.79 1.51 6.82
N ARG A 285 -27.73 1.61 8.16
CA ARG A 285 -26.49 1.80 8.92
C ARG A 285 -25.46 0.73 8.58
N THR A 286 -24.36 1.12 7.93
CA THR A 286 -23.27 0.20 7.56
C THR A 286 -21.97 0.71 8.15
N ASP A 287 -21.52 0.07 9.22
CA ASP A 287 -20.28 0.46 9.90
C ASP A 287 -19.06 -0.19 9.25
N LEU A 288 -19.20 -1.45 8.82
CA LEU A 288 -18.20 -2.16 8.04
C LEU A 288 -18.83 -2.75 6.78
N HIS A 289 -18.28 -2.38 5.63
CA HIS A 289 -18.66 -2.93 4.34
C HIS A 289 -17.52 -3.77 3.76
N ALA A 290 -17.78 -5.03 3.46
CA ALA A 290 -16.79 -5.93 2.87
C ALA A 290 -17.17 -6.33 1.46
N VAL A 291 -16.18 -6.43 0.57
CA VAL A 291 -16.37 -6.86 -0.81
C VAL A 291 -15.23 -7.78 -1.24
N THR A 292 -15.57 -8.84 -1.95
CA THR A 292 -14.56 -9.71 -2.59
C THR A 292 -14.49 -9.41 -4.07
N LEU A 293 -13.27 -9.20 -4.59
CA LEU A 293 -13.01 -9.10 -6.02
C LEU A 293 -13.08 -10.51 -6.63
N ARG A 294 -14.09 -10.78 -7.46
CA ARG A 294 -14.38 -12.10 -8.04
C ARG A 294 -14.16 -12.10 -9.56
N GLY A 295 -13.76 -13.25 -10.11
CA GLY A 295 -13.47 -13.45 -11.53
C GLY A 295 -12.01 -13.21 -11.89
N ASP A 296 -11.69 -13.23 -13.18
CA ASP A 296 -10.33 -12.96 -13.66
C ASP A 296 -9.98 -11.47 -13.56
N ALA A 297 -8.75 -11.17 -13.17
CA ALA A 297 -8.25 -9.80 -13.18
C ALA A 297 -8.06 -9.30 -14.63
N PRO A 298 -8.32 -8.00 -14.93
CA PRO A 298 -8.58 -6.90 -14.00
C PRO A 298 -10.06 -6.78 -13.58
N TRP A 299 -10.33 -6.75 -12.27
CA TRP A 299 -11.68 -6.58 -11.72
C TRP A 299 -12.21 -5.17 -11.92
N GLU A 300 -12.80 -4.93 -13.08
CA GLU A 300 -13.52 -3.70 -13.39
C GLU A 300 -14.95 -3.78 -12.85
N GLY A 301 -15.51 -2.64 -12.48
CA GLY A 301 -16.83 -2.57 -11.89
C GLY A 301 -17.20 -1.18 -11.40
N PRO A 302 -18.46 -0.99 -10.99
CA PRO A 302 -18.92 0.31 -10.53
C PRO A 302 -18.18 0.75 -9.27
N ALA A 303 -18.08 2.06 -9.09
CA ALA A 303 -17.56 2.65 -7.88
C ALA A 303 -18.45 2.30 -6.67
N TRP A 304 -17.82 2.09 -5.52
CA TRP A 304 -18.51 1.82 -4.27
C TRP A 304 -18.96 3.14 -3.64
N THR A 305 -20.13 3.60 -4.05
CA THR A 305 -20.72 4.87 -3.61
C THR A 305 -21.43 4.79 -2.26
N GLN A 306 -21.71 3.58 -1.76
CA GLN A 306 -22.44 3.38 -0.52
C GLN A 306 -21.64 3.88 0.69
N PRO A 307 -22.23 4.65 1.61
CA PRO A 307 -21.57 5.07 2.85
C PRO A 307 -21.18 3.88 3.73
N ALA A 308 -19.96 3.90 4.26
CA ALA A 308 -19.46 2.94 5.24
C ALA A 308 -18.50 3.60 6.23
N GLY A 309 -18.43 3.11 7.47
CA GLY A 309 -17.32 3.49 8.37
C GLY A 309 -15.99 2.97 7.81
N ILE A 310 -15.90 1.64 7.68
CA ILE A 310 -14.73 0.90 7.21
C ILE A 310 -15.11 0.15 5.94
N ARG A 311 -14.25 0.18 4.92
CA ARG A 311 -14.37 -0.67 3.73
C ARG A 311 -13.25 -1.69 3.65
N LEU A 312 -13.60 -2.97 3.70
CA LEU A 312 -12.68 -4.09 3.47
C LEU A 312 -12.82 -4.59 2.03
N VAL A 313 -11.69 -4.78 1.35
CA VAL A 313 -11.66 -5.27 -0.02
C VAL A 313 -10.75 -6.49 -0.05
N PHE A 314 -11.30 -7.65 -0.39
CA PHE A 314 -10.56 -8.90 -0.52
C PHE A 314 -10.21 -9.19 -1.98
N GLY A 315 -9.02 -9.71 -2.25
CA GLY A 315 -8.65 -10.18 -3.61
C GLY A 315 -7.15 -10.20 -3.90
N ASP A 316 -6.71 -11.12 -4.78
CA ASP A 316 -5.32 -11.37 -5.20
C ASP A 316 -5.27 -11.68 -6.71
N PRO A 317 -4.29 -11.19 -7.51
CA PRO A 317 -2.99 -10.56 -7.18
C PRO A 317 -3.03 -9.14 -6.56
N ALA A 318 -2.08 -8.83 -5.67
CA ALA A 318 -1.98 -7.53 -4.97
C ALA A 318 -1.93 -6.31 -5.92
N ALA A 319 -1.29 -6.45 -7.09
CA ALA A 319 -1.20 -5.38 -8.07
C ALA A 319 -2.57 -5.03 -8.66
N ALA A 320 -3.38 -6.05 -8.99
CA ALA A 320 -4.73 -5.88 -9.48
C ALA A 320 -5.67 -5.38 -8.37
N TRP A 321 -5.47 -5.84 -7.13
CA TRP A 321 -6.23 -5.34 -5.99
C TRP A 321 -6.04 -3.83 -5.80
N ARG A 322 -4.79 -3.35 -5.83
CA ARG A 322 -4.49 -1.90 -5.76
C ARG A 322 -5.10 -1.12 -6.93
N ARG A 323 -5.24 -1.73 -8.11
CA ARG A 323 -5.91 -1.09 -9.26
C ARG A 323 -7.41 -1.00 -9.02
N ALA A 324 -8.05 -2.08 -8.57
CA ALA A 324 -9.48 -2.10 -8.32
C ALA A 324 -9.88 -1.15 -7.19
N THR A 325 -9.14 -1.12 -6.07
CA THR A 325 -9.41 -0.19 -4.96
C THR A 325 -9.30 1.27 -5.42
N ARG A 326 -8.25 1.60 -6.18
CA ARG A 326 -8.07 2.93 -6.79
C ARG A 326 -9.23 3.38 -7.67
N GLN A 327 -9.75 2.47 -8.48
CA GLN A 327 -10.78 2.81 -9.46
C GLN A 327 -12.16 2.87 -8.83
N ARG A 328 -12.39 2.13 -7.75
CA ARG A 328 -13.74 1.89 -7.22
C ARG A 328 -13.99 2.58 -5.87
N LEU A 329 -12.98 2.99 -5.12
CA LEU A 329 -13.20 3.78 -3.90
C LEU A 329 -13.66 5.19 -4.24
N VAL A 330 -14.66 5.68 -3.52
CA VAL A 330 -15.22 7.02 -3.68
C VAL A 330 -14.86 7.87 -2.46
N PRO A 331 -14.26 9.06 -2.65
CA PRO A 331 -14.04 9.99 -1.54
C PRO A 331 -15.32 10.27 -0.75
N GLY A 332 -15.26 10.17 0.58
CA GLY A 332 -16.41 10.42 1.45
C GLY A 332 -17.42 9.27 1.56
N ALA A 333 -17.36 8.26 0.69
CA ALA A 333 -18.19 7.06 0.82
C ALA A 333 -17.67 6.11 1.91
N GLN A 334 -16.41 6.23 2.32
CA GLN A 334 -15.88 5.50 3.46
C GLN A 334 -14.90 6.35 4.27
N GLN A 335 -14.84 6.15 5.59
CA GLN A 335 -13.91 6.87 6.47
C GLN A 335 -12.55 6.16 6.52
N GLN A 336 -12.57 4.83 6.55
CA GLN A 336 -11.38 3.99 6.61
C GLN A 336 -11.43 2.87 5.57
N VAL A 337 -10.25 2.42 5.13
CA VAL A 337 -10.13 1.31 4.17
C VAL A 337 -9.10 0.30 4.64
N GLY A 338 -9.45 -0.98 4.59
CA GLY A 338 -8.54 -2.08 4.90
C GLY A 338 -7.30 -2.05 4.01
N ASP A 339 -6.12 -2.05 4.59
CA ASP A 339 -4.87 -2.12 3.84
C ASP A 339 -4.52 -3.55 3.41
N ALA A 340 -3.36 -3.70 2.76
CA ALA A 340 -2.92 -4.97 2.18
C ALA A 340 -2.86 -6.12 3.21
N SER A 341 -2.71 -5.85 4.50
CA SER A 341 -2.71 -6.88 5.55
C SER A 341 -4.08 -7.55 5.76
N LEU A 342 -5.17 -6.91 5.31
CA LEU A 342 -6.54 -7.43 5.41
C LEU A 342 -7.07 -8.01 4.09
N ARG A 343 -6.25 -8.03 3.04
CA ARG A 343 -6.67 -8.34 1.66
C ARG A 343 -7.00 -9.80 1.41
N ARG A 344 -6.40 -10.70 2.18
CA ARG A 344 -6.55 -12.15 2.01
C ARG A 344 -6.55 -12.87 3.36
N PRO A 345 -7.56 -12.62 4.22
CA PRO A 345 -7.51 -13.08 5.60
C PRO A 345 -7.29 -14.58 5.75
N LEU A 346 -8.05 -15.37 4.99
CA LEU A 346 -7.99 -16.83 5.02
C LEU A 346 -6.64 -17.36 4.54
N THR A 347 -6.09 -16.82 3.46
CA THR A 347 -4.91 -17.40 2.81
C THR A 347 -3.58 -16.73 3.17
N ASP A 348 -3.60 -15.65 3.97
CA ASP A 348 -2.37 -15.02 4.45
C ASP A 348 -1.83 -15.78 5.67
N PRO A 349 -0.64 -16.40 5.60
CA PRO A 349 -0.04 -17.10 6.75
C PRO A 349 0.30 -16.17 7.93
N ALA A 350 0.40 -14.86 7.69
CA ALA A 350 0.59 -13.86 8.74
C ALA A 350 -0.73 -13.41 9.39
N LEU A 351 -1.88 -13.92 8.92
CA LEU A 351 -3.19 -13.68 9.50
C LEU A 351 -3.86 -15.00 9.93
N LEU A 352 -4.79 -15.58 9.17
CA LEU A 352 -5.38 -16.89 9.51
C LEU A 352 -4.55 -18.05 8.93
N GLY A 353 -4.16 -17.94 7.65
CA GLY A 353 -3.38 -18.99 6.97
C GLY A 353 -4.08 -20.35 6.90
N GLU A 354 -5.41 -20.35 6.82
CA GLU A 354 -6.23 -21.57 6.76
C GLU A 354 -6.17 -22.22 5.39
N ASP A 355 -5.63 -23.43 5.36
CA ASP A 355 -5.67 -24.31 4.20
C ASP A 355 -7.02 -25.05 4.13
N GLY A 356 -7.43 -25.39 2.90
CA GLY A 356 -8.56 -26.28 2.67
C GLY A 356 -9.90 -25.60 2.40
N TRP A 357 -10.02 -24.28 2.55
CA TRP A 357 -11.11 -23.52 1.94
C TRP A 357 -10.82 -23.35 0.43
N ASP A 358 -11.80 -23.68 -0.41
CA ASP A 358 -11.72 -23.46 -1.85
C ASP A 358 -11.54 -21.97 -2.16
N ALA A 359 -10.87 -21.62 -3.28
CA ALA A 359 -10.46 -20.26 -3.62
C ALA A 359 -11.61 -19.24 -3.83
N ALA A 360 -12.86 -19.62 -3.53
CA ALA A 360 -14.06 -18.86 -3.82
C ALA A 360 -15.02 -18.75 -2.63
N THR A 361 -14.53 -18.73 -1.39
CA THR A 361 -15.39 -18.48 -0.21
C THR A 361 -16.28 -17.25 -0.39
N SER A 362 -17.42 -17.25 0.29
CA SER A 362 -18.29 -16.09 0.33
C SER A 362 -17.60 -14.92 1.06
N THR A 363 -17.92 -13.69 0.66
CA THR A 363 -17.43 -12.48 1.33
C THR A 363 -17.86 -12.49 2.79
N ALA A 364 -19.12 -12.87 3.05
CA ALA A 364 -19.66 -13.01 4.40
C ALA A 364 -18.85 -13.99 5.24
N PHE A 365 -18.57 -15.19 4.72
CA PHE A 365 -17.76 -16.17 5.44
C PHE A 365 -16.32 -15.70 5.70
N THR A 366 -15.70 -15.03 4.73
CA THR A 366 -14.35 -14.46 4.90
C THR A 366 -14.32 -13.40 6.02
N VAL A 367 -15.34 -12.53 6.09
CA VAL A 367 -15.45 -11.56 7.18
C VAL A 367 -15.71 -12.26 8.51
N LEU A 368 -16.60 -13.25 8.51
CA LEU A 368 -16.94 -13.99 9.72
C LEU A 368 -15.72 -14.67 10.33
N ARG A 369 -14.94 -15.42 9.53
CA ARG A 369 -13.68 -16.03 9.97
C ARG A 369 -12.70 -14.99 10.51
N LEU A 370 -12.60 -13.82 9.87
CA LEU A 370 -11.74 -12.74 10.36
C LEU A 370 -12.22 -12.19 11.71
N LEU A 371 -13.52 -11.93 11.89
CA LEU A 371 -14.08 -11.43 13.16
C LEU A 371 -13.95 -12.45 14.29
N ASP A 372 -14.17 -13.72 13.96
CA ASP A 372 -13.97 -14.84 14.89
C ASP A 372 -12.51 -14.92 15.33
N PHE A 373 -11.57 -14.97 14.37
CA PHE A 373 -10.12 -15.00 14.62
C PHE A 373 -9.60 -13.83 15.46
N LEU A 374 -10.14 -12.63 15.25
CA LEU A 374 -9.72 -11.46 16.02
C LEU A 374 -10.12 -11.57 17.50
N ASP A 375 -11.21 -12.29 17.80
CA ASP A 375 -11.70 -12.64 19.15
C ASP A 375 -11.63 -11.49 20.16
N VAL A 376 -12.19 -10.33 19.78
CA VAL A 376 -12.23 -9.13 20.64
C VAL A 376 -13.63 -8.55 20.83
N SER A 377 -14.62 -9.09 20.12
CA SER A 377 -16.01 -8.65 20.23
C SER A 377 -16.76 -9.58 21.18
N PRO A 378 -17.33 -9.05 22.28
CA PRO A 378 -18.04 -9.86 23.28
C PRO A 378 -19.33 -10.50 22.75
N ARG A 379 -19.81 -10.06 21.58
CA ARG A 379 -20.96 -10.63 20.90
C ARG A 379 -20.76 -10.62 19.40
N LEU A 380 -20.99 -11.77 18.75
CA LEU A 380 -20.94 -11.90 17.29
C LEU A 380 -22.14 -12.69 16.77
N ASP A 381 -23.06 -11.98 16.13
CA ASP A 381 -24.29 -12.57 15.61
C ASP A 381 -24.37 -12.48 14.08
N LEU A 382 -24.96 -13.50 13.47
CA LEU A 382 -25.36 -13.51 12.07
C LEU A 382 -26.87 -13.29 11.96
N ILE A 383 -27.29 -12.33 11.16
CA ILE A 383 -28.70 -12.00 10.94
C ILE A 383 -29.06 -12.31 9.48
N GLY A 384 -30.08 -13.15 9.29
CA GLY A 384 -30.59 -13.52 7.97
C GLY A 384 -29.80 -14.62 7.26
N PHE A 385 -28.91 -15.32 7.96
CA PHE A 385 -28.08 -16.39 7.40
C PHE A 385 -28.67 -17.81 7.56
N GLY A 386 -29.73 -17.98 8.35
CA GLY A 386 -30.46 -19.25 8.47
C GLY A 386 -31.28 -19.62 7.23
N VAL A 387 -31.37 -18.74 6.23
CA VAL A 387 -32.05 -19.03 4.95
C VAL A 387 -31.12 -19.85 4.03
N PRO A 388 -31.61 -20.91 3.37
CA PRO A 388 -30.83 -21.67 2.39
C PRO A 388 -30.22 -20.77 1.30
N GLY A 389 -28.97 -21.06 0.92
CA GLY A 389 -28.26 -20.37 -0.15
C GLY A 389 -27.58 -19.05 0.24
N ARG A 390 -27.54 -18.69 1.54
CA ARG A 390 -26.77 -17.52 2.04
C ARG A 390 -25.30 -17.82 2.28
N LEU A 391 -25.00 -19.06 2.66
CA LEU A 391 -23.67 -19.61 2.80
C LEU A 391 -23.57 -20.87 1.95
N ARG A 392 -22.36 -21.22 1.55
CA ARG A 392 -22.10 -22.53 0.94
C ARG A 392 -22.29 -23.63 1.98
N PRO A 393 -22.57 -24.89 1.59
CA PRO A 393 -22.82 -25.97 2.54
C PRO A 393 -21.74 -26.10 3.63
N ARG A 394 -20.46 -26.09 3.23
CA ARG A 394 -19.33 -26.18 4.15
C ARG A 394 -19.15 -24.94 5.04
N GLU A 395 -19.51 -23.77 4.52
CA GLU A 395 -19.50 -22.52 5.31
C GLU A 395 -20.62 -22.53 6.35
N ALA A 396 -21.80 -23.04 5.97
CA ALA A 396 -22.94 -23.19 6.88
C ALA A 396 -22.68 -24.22 7.98
N GLU A 397 -22.06 -25.35 7.63
CA GLU A 397 -21.62 -26.37 8.60
C GLU A 397 -20.69 -25.76 9.64
N TRP A 398 -19.67 -25.01 9.20
CA TRP A 398 -18.78 -24.29 10.12
C TRP A 398 -19.54 -23.32 11.03
N VAL A 399 -20.49 -22.55 10.49
CA VAL A 399 -21.31 -21.62 11.29
C VAL A 399 -22.12 -22.35 12.35
N MET A 400 -22.76 -23.46 11.99
CA MET A 400 -23.59 -24.22 12.92
C MET A 400 -22.77 -24.92 14.00
N ASP A 401 -21.57 -25.40 13.66
CA ASP A 401 -20.64 -25.98 14.64
C ASP A 401 -20.14 -24.98 15.68
N HIS A 402 -20.12 -23.68 15.32
CA HIS A 402 -19.69 -22.58 16.20
C HIS A 402 -20.87 -21.82 16.83
N ALA A 403 -22.12 -22.21 16.54
CA ALA A 403 -23.29 -21.53 17.05
C ALA A 403 -23.54 -21.88 18.52
N THR A 404 -23.71 -20.86 19.36
CA THR A 404 -24.11 -21.01 20.77
C THR A 404 -25.62 -20.95 20.96
N ASP A 405 -26.32 -20.22 20.09
CA ASP A 405 -27.78 -20.05 20.11
C ASP A 405 -28.31 -19.79 18.69
N VAL A 406 -29.50 -20.31 18.38
CA VAL A 406 -30.18 -20.12 17.10
C VAL A 406 -31.63 -19.70 17.37
N ASP A 407 -31.96 -18.46 17.00
CA ASP A 407 -33.30 -17.89 17.12
C ASP A 407 -33.91 -17.74 15.73
N ASP A 408 -34.64 -18.77 15.30
CA ASP A 408 -35.34 -18.80 14.01
C ASP A 408 -36.40 -17.69 13.88
N SER A 409 -37.00 -17.26 15.00
CA SER A 409 -38.03 -16.20 14.99
C SER A 409 -37.45 -14.84 14.61
N LYS A 410 -36.16 -14.64 14.89
CA LYS A 410 -35.40 -13.43 14.55
C LYS A 410 -34.39 -13.66 13.42
N MET A 411 -34.34 -14.87 12.85
CA MET A 411 -33.37 -15.26 11.85
C MET A 411 -31.92 -15.00 12.30
N ARG A 412 -31.65 -15.22 13.60
CA ARG A 412 -30.39 -14.86 14.26
C ARG A 412 -29.64 -16.11 14.69
N ILE A 413 -28.36 -16.16 14.36
CA ILE A 413 -27.41 -17.20 14.82
C ILE A 413 -26.36 -16.49 15.67
N ALA A 414 -26.26 -16.81 16.96
CA ALA A 414 -25.22 -16.28 17.84
C ALA A 414 -24.03 -17.25 17.87
N LEU A 415 -22.81 -16.73 17.73
CA LEU A 415 -21.58 -17.52 17.85
C LEU A 415 -20.89 -17.36 19.22
N ARG A 416 -21.09 -16.22 19.89
CA ARG A 416 -20.69 -15.94 21.27
C ARG A 416 -21.41 -14.72 21.81
#